data_AF-A0A7S0CP39-F1
#
_entry.id   AF-A0A7S0CP39-F1
#
_cell.length_a   1.000
_cell.length_b   1.000
_cell.length_c   1.000
_cell.angle_alpha   90.00
_cell.angle_beta   90.00
_cell.angle_gamma   90.00
#
_symmetry.space_group_name_H-M   'P 1'
#
loop_
_entity.id
_entity.type
_entity.pdbx_description
1 polymer ?
#
loop_
_entity_poly.entity_id
_entity_poly.type
_entity_poly.pdbx_seq_one_letter_code
_entity_poly.pdbx_strand_id
1 'polypeptide(L)'
;GIGRGDVVDFVEKKSLADKMLEEWVRVHLLPWPILSPPAVPPPEITLGTVLATTVSPTTNLPADRILLQDQFLHKSLLLIVDATPTTLVACILNRPTEGKFQLQLPKTGKPLQRRVPFCGNIPVQDLWLHHRTIDLGGVVLGTSRVGILSTDQVTDRLGTDDAKLSDFLLVRGVVQFEREELANMVSKGEMMCLTPGEQLSKLWPRVWALTDEKSPTVSDGTEIWWLATQCVGDDDSTEMTFSAPATSDLADDALQEWLTHFTQNKSKDENKSK
;
A
#
# COMPACT_ATOMS: atom_id res chain seq x y z
N GLY A 1 23.20 -59.52 -9.74
CA GLY A 1 22.17 -58.50 -9.99
C GLY A 1 22.78 -57.15 -9.68
N ILE A 2 22.84 -56.26 -10.68
CA ILE A 2 23.36 -54.90 -10.53
C ILE A 2 22.21 -54.07 -9.94
N GLY A 3 22.41 -53.55 -8.72
CA GLY A 3 21.43 -52.74 -8.02
C GLY A 3 21.23 -51.40 -8.71
N ARG A 4 19.97 -51.07 -9.02
CA ARG A 4 19.54 -49.72 -9.37
C ARG A 4 19.72 -48.85 -8.12
N GLY A 5 20.71 -47.98 -8.13
CA GLY A 5 20.82 -46.91 -7.14
C GLY A 5 19.66 -45.95 -7.31
N ASP A 6 19.02 -45.60 -6.19
CA ASP A 6 18.01 -44.56 -6.12
C ASP A 6 18.57 -43.26 -6.70
N VAL A 7 17.96 -42.78 -7.78
CA VAL A 7 18.22 -41.44 -8.32
C VAL A 7 17.63 -40.47 -7.31
N VAL A 8 18.47 -39.95 -6.44
CA VAL A 8 18.11 -38.83 -5.57
C VAL A 8 18.03 -37.60 -6.47
N ASP A 9 16.81 -37.18 -6.81
CA ASP A 9 16.55 -35.91 -7.47
C ASP A 9 16.98 -34.77 -6.53
N PHE A 10 18.24 -34.36 -6.62
CA PHE A 10 18.73 -33.10 -6.07
C PHE A 10 18.13 -31.96 -6.89
N VAL A 11 16.88 -31.60 -6.60
CA VAL A 11 16.34 -30.31 -7.02
C VAL A 11 17.02 -29.26 -6.15
N GLU A 12 18.12 -28.70 -6.67
CA GLU A 12 18.84 -27.61 -6.04
C GLU A 12 17.88 -26.40 -5.94
N LYS A 13 17.44 -26.07 -4.73
CA LYS A 13 16.55 -24.94 -4.50
C LYS A 13 17.31 -23.65 -4.82
N LYS A 14 16.97 -23.00 -5.94
CA LYS A 14 17.48 -21.66 -6.31
C LYS A 14 17.35 -20.70 -5.13
N SER A 15 18.38 -19.88 -4.90
CA SER A 15 18.35 -18.85 -3.87
C SER A 15 17.34 -17.74 -4.20
N LEU A 16 16.93 -16.94 -3.20
CA LEU A 16 16.08 -15.76 -3.44
C LEU A 16 16.74 -14.78 -4.43
N ALA A 17 18.05 -14.58 -4.31
CA ALA A 17 18.81 -13.71 -5.21
C ALA A 17 18.77 -14.20 -6.66
N ASP A 18 18.90 -15.52 -6.88
CA ASP A 18 18.82 -16.09 -8.23
C ASP A 18 17.42 -15.92 -8.84
N LYS A 19 16.38 -16.12 -8.03
CA LYS A 19 14.99 -15.90 -8.45
C LYS A 19 14.71 -14.43 -8.77
N MET A 20 15.23 -13.50 -7.97
CA MET A 20 15.11 -12.05 -8.23
C MET A 20 15.85 -11.64 -9.50
N LEU A 21 17.04 -12.20 -9.75
CA LEU A 21 17.80 -11.93 -10.97
C LEU A 21 17.08 -12.47 -12.21
N GLU A 22 16.49 -13.66 -12.13
CA GLU A 22 15.70 -14.25 -13.20
C GLU A 22 14.49 -13.37 -13.57
N GLU A 23 13.78 -12.86 -12.56
CA GLU A 23 12.67 -11.92 -12.76
C GLU A 23 13.16 -10.58 -13.32
N TRP A 24 14.30 -10.06 -12.85
CA TRP A 24 14.89 -8.85 -13.40
C TRP A 24 15.23 -8.98 -14.89
N VAL A 25 15.85 -10.10 -15.28
CA VAL A 25 16.16 -10.43 -16.67
C VAL A 25 14.89 -10.54 -17.50
N ARG A 26 13.85 -11.21 -16.98
CA ARG A 26 12.57 -11.32 -17.67
C ARG A 26 11.94 -9.95 -17.93
N VAL A 27 11.91 -9.08 -16.93
CA VAL A 27 11.25 -7.76 -17.02
C VAL A 27 12.01 -6.80 -17.96
N HIS A 28 13.34 -6.80 -17.91
CA HIS A 28 14.15 -5.80 -18.61
C HIS A 28 14.75 -6.27 -19.94
N LEU A 29 15.01 -7.57 -20.10
CA LEU A 29 15.75 -8.09 -21.25
C LEU A 29 14.88 -8.91 -22.21
N LEU A 30 13.72 -9.40 -21.77
CA LEU A 30 12.81 -10.13 -22.65
C LEU A 30 11.75 -9.19 -23.25
N PRO A 31 11.42 -9.38 -24.55
CA PRO A 31 10.37 -8.59 -25.18
C PRO A 31 9.03 -8.87 -24.50
N TRP A 32 8.32 -7.79 -24.18
CA TRP A 32 6.99 -7.91 -23.59
C TRP A 32 6.02 -8.48 -24.62
N PRO A 33 5.18 -9.46 -24.25
CA PRO A 33 4.11 -9.88 -25.13
C PRO A 33 3.18 -8.69 -25.39
N ILE A 34 2.88 -8.45 -26.66
CA ILE A 34 1.92 -7.41 -27.07
C ILE A 34 0.55 -7.89 -26.59
N LEU A 35 0.04 -7.25 -25.54
CA LEU A 35 -1.32 -7.51 -25.07
C LEU A 35 -2.32 -6.81 -25.99
N SER A 36 -3.39 -7.52 -26.31
CA SER A 36 -4.53 -6.90 -27.00
C SER A 36 -5.10 -5.78 -26.12
N PRO A 37 -5.49 -4.64 -26.71
CA PRO A 37 -6.16 -3.59 -25.96
C PRO A 37 -7.44 -4.14 -25.32
N PRO A 38 -7.77 -3.74 -24.09
CA PRO A 38 -9.00 -4.20 -23.44
C PRO A 38 -10.22 -3.75 -24.22
N ALA A 39 -11.26 -4.58 -24.22
CA ALA A 39 -12.52 -4.29 -24.91
C ALA A 39 -13.28 -3.08 -24.31
N VAL A 40 -13.02 -2.78 -23.04
CA VAL A 40 -13.63 -1.66 -22.30
C VAL A 40 -12.50 -0.73 -21.86
N PRO A 41 -12.60 0.59 -22.11
CA PRO A 41 -11.59 1.53 -21.63
C PRO A 41 -11.52 1.49 -20.08
N PRO A 42 -10.32 1.59 -19.49
CA PRO A 42 -10.18 1.61 -18.05
C PRO A 42 -10.91 2.82 -17.45
N PRO A 43 -11.42 2.72 -16.21
CA PRO A 43 -12.03 3.86 -15.52
C PRO A 43 -11.04 5.03 -15.39
N GLU A 44 -11.55 6.25 -15.46
CA GLU A 44 -10.73 7.44 -15.29
C GLU A 44 -10.21 7.54 -13.85
N ILE A 45 -8.89 7.69 -13.71
CA ILE A 45 -8.23 7.85 -12.42
C ILE A 45 -8.14 9.33 -12.09
N THR A 46 -8.80 9.76 -11.01
CA THR A 46 -8.91 11.17 -10.60
C THR A 46 -8.49 11.35 -9.15
N LEU A 47 -8.49 12.60 -8.66
CA LEU A 47 -8.23 12.90 -7.26
C LEU A 47 -9.18 12.13 -6.35
N GLY A 48 -8.65 11.45 -5.33
CA GLY A 48 -9.45 10.63 -4.43
C GLY A 48 -9.81 9.25 -4.96
N THR A 49 -9.37 8.86 -6.16
CA THR A 49 -9.46 7.46 -6.58
C THR A 49 -8.64 6.58 -5.64
N VAL A 50 -9.21 5.44 -5.23
CA VAL A 50 -8.52 4.45 -4.42
C VAL A 50 -8.25 3.24 -5.31
N LEU A 51 -7.01 2.78 -5.34
CA LEU A 51 -6.58 1.62 -6.12
C LEU A 51 -6.07 0.53 -5.20
N ALA A 52 -6.38 -0.72 -5.50
CA ALA A 52 -5.70 -1.87 -4.94
C ALA A 52 -4.87 -2.54 -6.04
N THR A 53 -3.63 -2.90 -5.76
CA THR A 53 -2.86 -3.74 -6.68
C THR A 53 -3.45 -5.14 -6.74
N THR A 54 -3.50 -5.75 -7.90
CA THR A 54 -4.07 -7.07 -8.11
C THR A 54 -3.03 -8.08 -8.55
N VAL A 55 -3.37 -9.36 -8.43
CA VAL A 55 -2.64 -10.45 -9.06
C VAL A 55 -3.21 -10.58 -10.47
N SER A 56 -2.34 -10.47 -11.48
CA SER A 56 -2.74 -10.63 -12.87
C SER A 56 -3.35 -12.03 -13.05
N PRO A 57 -4.59 -12.13 -13.57
CA PRO A 57 -5.25 -13.42 -13.73
C PRO A 57 -4.59 -14.28 -14.82
N THR A 58 -3.85 -13.66 -15.75
CA THR A 58 -3.24 -14.34 -16.90
C THR A 58 -1.92 -15.01 -16.51
N THR A 59 -1.15 -14.38 -15.63
CA THR A 59 0.15 -14.90 -15.19
C THR A 59 0.07 -15.52 -13.79
N ASN A 60 -1.01 -15.28 -13.04
CA ASN A 60 -1.11 -15.54 -11.60
C ASN A 60 0.04 -14.91 -10.79
N LEU A 61 0.71 -13.91 -11.36
CA LEU A 61 1.73 -13.12 -10.69
C LEU A 61 1.10 -11.80 -10.26
N PRO A 62 1.46 -11.24 -9.09
CA PRO A 62 1.21 -9.83 -8.80
C PRO A 62 1.63 -9.00 -10.01
N ALA A 63 0.91 -7.91 -10.32
CA ALA A 63 1.37 -6.89 -11.26
C ALA A 63 2.89 -6.86 -11.27
N ASP A 64 3.55 -7.04 -12.43
CA ASP A 64 4.94 -7.50 -12.71
C ASP A 64 6.09 -6.79 -11.93
N ARG A 65 5.90 -6.63 -10.62
CA ARG A 65 6.56 -5.78 -9.63
C ARG A 65 7.23 -6.69 -8.60
N ILE A 66 7.75 -7.82 -9.08
CA ILE A 66 8.48 -8.81 -8.28
C ILE A 66 9.86 -8.26 -7.89
N LEU A 67 10.32 -7.21 -8.57
CA LEU A 67 11.57 -6.54 -8.27
C LEU A 67 11.52 -5.85 -6.91
N LEU A 68 12.60 -6.01 -6.14
CA LEU A 68 12.74 -5.44 -4.80
C LEU A 68 12.44 -3.93 -4.75
N GLN A 69 12.79 -3.19 -5.81
CA GLN A 69 12.56 -1.75 -5.91
C GLN A 69 11.07 -1.38 -5.91
N ASP A 70 10.20 -2.27 -6.36
CA ASP A 70 8.76 -2.04 -6.51
C ASP A 70 7.93 -2.83 -5.49
N GLN A 71 8.57 -3.56 -4.58
CA GLN A 71 7.88 -4.39 -3.57
C GLN A 71 6.95 -3.59 -2.66
N PHE A 72 7.18 -2.28 -2.52
CA PHE A 72 6.24 -1.41 -1.80
C PHE A 72 4.84 -1.35 -2.44
N LEU A 73 4.72 -1.68 -3.73
CA LEU A 73 3.44 -1.78 -4.45
C LEU A 73 2.80 -3.16 -4.34
N HIS A 74 3.54 -4.24 -4.04
CA HIS A 74 2.96 -5.59 -3.96
C HIS A 74 1.92 -5.66 -2.85
N LYS A 75 0.64 -5.97 -3.15
CA LYS A 75 -0.50 -5.94 -2.20
C LYS A 75 -0.70 -4.57 -1.53
N SER A 76 -0.54 -3.49 -2.28
CA SER A 76 -0.70 -2.12 -1.78
C SER A 76 -2.11 -1.58 -2.00
N LEU A 77 -2.51 -0.68 -1.10
CA LEU A 77 -3.70 0.14 -1.21
C LEU A 77 -3.26 1.59 -1.43
N LEU A 78 -3.54 2.15 -2.60
CA LEU A 78 -3.15 3.49 -3.00
C LEU A 78 -4.33 4.46 -2.95
N LEU A 79 -4.09 5.69 -2.52
CA LEU A 79 -5.04 6.81 -2.63
C LEU A 79 -4.41 7.91 -3.47
N ILE A 80 -5.08 8.33 -4.55
CA ILE A 80 -4.65 9.48 -5.36
C ILE A 80 -4.88 10.77 -4.56
N VAL A 81 -3.79 11.48 -4.27
CA VAL A 81 -3.78 12.71 -3.47
C VAL A 81 -3.50 13.97 -4.29
N ASP A 82 -2.99 13.82 -5.51
CA ASP A 82 -2.89 14.89 -6.51
C ASP A 82 -3.01 14.31 -7.92
N ALA A 83 -3.58 15.09 -8.83
CA ALA A 83 -3.84 14.67 -10.20
C ALA A 83 -3.70 15.84 -11.17
N THR A 84 -2.72 15.75 -12.07
CA THR A 84 -2.52 16.68 -13.19
C THR A 84 -2.84 15.98 -14.52
N PRO A 85 -2.85 16.70 -15.66
CA PRO A 85 -3.09 16.06 -16.96
C PRO A 85 -2.10 14.93 -17.30
N THR A 86 -0.85 15.00 -16.83
CA THR A 86 0.20 14.03 -17.18
C THR A 86 0.65 13.15 -16.01
N THR A 87 0.48 13.62 -14.77
CA THR A 87 0.99 12.94 -13.58
C THR A 87 -0.11 12.67 -12.56
N LEU A 88 0.07 11.57 -11.83
CA LEU A 88 -0.76 11.17 -10.70
C LEU A 88 0.16 10.95 -9.49
N VAL A 89 -0.22 11.49 -8.34
CA VAL A 89 0.50 11.30 -7.08
C VAL A 89 -0.39 10.51 -6.14
N ALA A 90 0.16 9.46 -5.55
CA ALA A 90 -0.57 8.57 -4.66
C ALA A 90 0.16 8.32 -3.35
N CYS A 91 -0.61 7.98 -2.33
CA CYS A 91 -0.10 7.52 -1.03
C CYS A 91 -0.42 6.04 -0.83
N ILE A 92 0.55 5.25 -0.42
CA ILE A 92 0.33 3.88 0.05
C ILE A 92 -0.20 3.93 1.48
N LEU A 93 -1.35 3.31 1.71
CA LEU A 93 -2.10 3.43 2.96
C LEU A 93 -1.88 2.25 3.93
N ASN A 94 -1.46 1.09 3.43
CA ASN A 94 -1.40 -0.15 4.22
C ASN A 94 0.03 -0.62 4.50
N ARG A 95 1.01 0.28 4.61
CA ARG A 95 2.40 -0.06 4.94
C ARG A 95 2.84 0.61 6.23
N PRO A 96 2.41 0.14 7.41
CA PRO A 96 2.90 0.71 8.66
C PRO A 96 4.40 0.43 8.81
N THR A 97 5.13 1.35 9.42
CA THR A 97 6.55 1.16 9.75
C THR A 97 6.76 1.21 11.27
N GLU A 98 7.94 0.80 11.72
CA GLU A 98 8.37 1.03 13.11
C GLU A 98 8.70 2.50 13.38
N GLY A 99 8.87 3.31 12.33
CA GLY A 99 9.10 4.73 12.45
C GLY A 99 7.96 5.42 13.18
N LYS A 100 8.27 6.12 14.26
CA LYS A 100 7.32 6.93 15.02
C LYS A 100 7.55 8.40 14.76
N PHE A 101 6.46 9.17 14.74
CA PHE A 101 6.53 10.62 14.93
C PHE A 101 6.07 10.97 16.33
N GLN A 102 6.56 12.10 16.85
CA GLN A 102 6.10 12.66 18.10
C GLN A 102 5.54 14.06 17.83
N LEU A 103 4.31 14.32 18.24
CA LEU A 103 3.68 15.62 18.19
C LEU A 103 3.58 16.17 19.61
N GLN A 104 4.18 17.33 19.85
CA GLN A 104 4.05 18.04 21.12
C GLN A 104 2.83 18.96 21.05
N LEU A 105 1.79 18.64 21.82
CA LEU A 105 0.64 19.52 21.95
C LEU A 105 0.92 20.60 23.01
N PRO A 106 0.74 21.90 22.69
CA PRO A 106 1.01 22.99 23.63
C PRO A 106 0.23 22.88 24.94
N LYS A 107 -1.01 22.36 24.88
CA LYS A 107 -1.93 22.35 26.03
C LYS A 107 -1.72 21.18 26.98
N THR A 108 -1.35 19.99 26.48
CA THR A 108 -1.27 18.79 27.32
C THR A 108 0.13 18.56 27.89
N GLY A 109 1.17 19.13 27.27
CA GLY A 109 2.57 18.95 27.64
C GLY A 109 3.09 17.51 27.49
N LYS A 110 2.24 16.55 27.08
CA LYS A 110 2.61 15.16 26.85
C LYS A 110 2.83 14.95 25.35
N PRO A 111 3.98 14.41 24.93
CA PRO A 111 4.20 14.07 23.53
C PRO A 111 3.25 12.95 23.14
N LEU A 112 2.49 13.19 22.07
CA LEU A 112 1.68 12.17 21.43
C LEU A 112 2.53 11.43 20.41
N GLN A 113 2.48 10.10 20.40
CA GLN A 113 3.26 9.26 19.50
C GLN A 113 2.36 8.39 18.63
N ARG A 114 2.76 8.21 17.38
CA ARG A 114 2.09 7.32 16.42
C ARG A 114 3.08 6.85 15.36
N ARG A 115 2.84 5.66 14.82
CA ARG A 115 3.64 5.14 13.70
C ARG A 115 3.39 5.95 12.44
N VAL A 116 4.42 6.11 11.63
CA VAL A 116 4.36 6.73 10.30
C VAL A 116 4.34 5.59 9.28
N PRO A 117 3.30 5.47 8.44
CA PRO A 117 3.32 4.51 7.36
C PRO A 117 4.32 4.94 6.26
N PHE A 118 4.85 3.96 5.53
CA PHE A 118 5.54 4.19 4.28
C PHE A 118 4.49 4.50 3.21
N CYS A 119 4.32 5.77 2.88
CA CYS A 119 3.36 6.20 1.87
C CYS A 119 3.97 6.32 0.47
N GLY A 120 5.29 6.26 0.35
CA GLY A 120 6.01 6.28 -0.91
C GLY A 120 7.45 6.77 -0.75
N ASN A 121 8.20 6.74 -1.85
CA ASN A 121 9.63 7.04 -1.89
C ASN A 121 9.96 8.51 -2.19
N ILE A 122 9.00 9.30 -2.69
CA ILE A 122 9.20 10.72 -2.97
C ILE A 122 8.83 11.51 -1.71
N PRO A 123 9.77 12.21 -1.07
CA PRO A 123 9.47 12.96 0.15
C PRO A 123 8.53 14.13 -0.15
N VAL A 124 7.59 14.38 0.77
CA VAL A 124 6.66 15.51 0.72
C VAL A 124 6.61 16.22 2.05
N GLN A 125 6.05 17.44 2.06
CA GLN A 125 5.68 18.10 3.31
C GLN A 125 4.65 17.25 4.06
N ASP A 126 4.68 17.31 5.39
CA ASP A 126 3.73 16.63 6.27
C ASP A 126 2.28 16.89 5.81
N LEU A 127 1.62 15.82 5.35
CA LEU A 127 0.23 15.82 4.91
C LEU A 127 -0.58 14.97 5.90
N TRP A 128 -1.67 15.53 6.43
CA TRP A 128 -2.51 14.85 7.40
C TRP A 128 -3.81 14.39 6.76
N LEU A 129 -3.98 13.09 6.63
CA LEU A 129 -5.20 12.48 6.17
C LEU A 129 -6.12 12.16 7.36
N HIS A 130 -7.44 12.27 7.17
CA HIS A 130 -8.44 11.77 8.12
C HIS A 130 -9.68 11.23 7.38
N HIS A 131 -10.43 10.33 8.03
CA HIS A 131 -11.65 9.74 7.43
C HIS A 131 -12.95 10.29 8.03
N ARG A 132 -12.88 11.24 8.98
CA ARG A 132 -14.03 11.91 9.61
C ARG A 132 -14.32 13.25 8.93
N THR A 133 -14.64 13.24 7.64
CA THR A 133 -14.77 14.46 6.82
C THR A 133 -15.92 15.37 7.27
N ILE A 134 -17.02 14.80 7.75
CA ILE A 134 -18.17 15.57 8.26
C ILE A 134 -17.82 16.29 9.57
N ASP A 135 -17.12 15.61 10.48
CA ASP A 135 -16.86 16.13 11.82
C ASP A 135 -15.68 17.10 11.87
N LEU A 136 -14.60 16.81 11.14
CA LEU A 136 -13.32 17.53 11.27
C LEU A 136 -13.13 18.62 10.22
N GLY A 137 -13.90 18.58 9.12
CA GLY A 137 -13.80 19.50 8.00
C GLY A 137 -12.63 19.17 7.06
N GLY A 138 -11.97 20.20 6.52
CA GLY A 138 -10.79 20.06 5.65
C GLY A 138 -11.12 19.96 4.16
N VAL A 139 -10.09 19.67 3.35
CA VAL A 139 -10.23 19.49 1.89
C VAL A 139 -10.51 18.02 1.62
N VAL A 140 -11.69 17.71 1.08
CA VAL A 140 -12.08 16.33 0.75
C VAL A 140 -11.42 15.89 -0.55
N LEU A 141 -10.79 14.71 -0.53
CA LEU A 141 -10.15 14.07 -1.66
C LEU A 141 -11.17 13.32 -2.51
N GLY A 142 -11.75 14.02 -3.48
CA GLY A 142 -12.70 13.46 -4.45
C GLY A 142 -13.82 12.66 -3.77
N THR A 143 -14.01 11.41 -4.19
CA THR A 143 -15.07 10.53 -3.69
C THR A 143 -14.62 9.54 -2.62
N SER A 144 -13.33 9.51 -2.25
CA SER A 144 -12.78 8.60 -1.21
C SER A 144 -13.38 8.80 0.19
N ARG A 145 -13.97 9.99 0.44
CA ARG A 145 -14.35 10.47 1.77
C ARG A 145 -13.18 10.56 2.76
N VAL A 146 -11.96 10.70 2.24
CA VAL A 146 -10.77 11.08 3.01
C VAL A 146 -10.60 12.60 2.89
N GLY A 147 -10.30 13.26 4.00
CA GLY A 147 -10.02 14.68 4.07
C GLY A 147 -8.54 14.95 4.36
N ILE A 148 -8.09 16.13 3.97
CA ILE A 148 -6.76 16.69 4.27
C ILE A 148 -6.90 17.87 5.22
N LEU A 149 -5.99 17.93 6.21
CA LEU A 149 -5.80 19.08 7.09
C LEU A 149 -4.32 19.50 7.14
N SER A 150 -4.09 20.78 7.45
CA SER A 150 -2.75 21.27 7.78
C SER A 150 -2.34 20.83 9.20
N THR A 151 -1.04 20.88 9.50
CA THR A 151 -0.52 20.60 10.84
C THR A 151 -1.13 21.50 11.91
N ASP A 152 -1.36 22.78 11.60
CA ASP A 152 -1.99 23.72 12.52
C ASP A 152 -3.43 23.32 12.82
N GLN A 153 -4.21 22.97 11.78
CA GLN A 153 -5.58 22.49 11.95
C GLN A 153 -5.62 21.21 12.79
N VAL A 154 -4.73 20.24 12.53
CA VAL A 154 -4.65 19.02 13.34
C VAL A 154 -4.32 19.35 14.80
N THR A 155 -3.36 20.23 15.04
CA THR A 155 -2.96 20.65 16.40
C THR A 155 -4.12 21.33 17.14
N ASP A 156 -4.87 22.18 16.45
CA ASP A 156 -6.05 22.85 16.99
C ASP A 156 -7.13 21.83 17.38
N ARG A 157 -7.47 20.89 16.48
CA ARG A 157 -8.47 19.83 16.74
C ARG A 157 -8.09 18.90 17.88
N LEU A 158 -6.81 18.57 18.00
CA LEU A 158 -6.29 17.79 19.12
C LEU A 158 -6.29 18.60 20.41
N GLY A 159 -6.17 19.92 20.34
CA GLY A 159 -6.18 20.82 21.49
C GLY A 159 -7.56 21.20 22.00
N THR A 160 -8.63 20.92 21.25
CA THR A 160 -10.03 21.16 21.64
C THR A 160 -10.76 19.87 22.07
N ASP A 161 -10.09 18.72 22.06
CA ASP A 161 -10.67 17.38 22.26
C ASP A 161 -11.76 17.01 21.22
N ASP A 162 -11.84 17.71 20.09
CA ASP A 162 -12.75 17.38 18.97
C ASP A 162 -12.32 16.10 18.23
N ALA A 163 -11.02 15.82 18.27
CA ALA A 163 -10.38 14.70 17.58
C ALA A 163 -9.36 14.00 18.46
N LYS A 164 -9.11 12.73 18.14
CA LYS A 164 -7.99 11.96 18.70
C LYS A 164 -6.88 11.83 17.67
N LEU A 165 -5.66 11.57 18.12
CA LEU A 165 -4.54 11.30 17.20
C LEU A 165 -4.83 10.10 16.30
N SER A 166 -5.63 9.13 16.77
CA SER A 166 -6.09 7.98 16.00
C SER A 166 -6.95 8.32 14.80
N ASP A 167 -7.50 9.54 14.74
CA ASP A 167 -8.31 10.01 13.63
C ASP A 167 -7.46 10.50 12.45
N PHE A 168 -6.14 10.62 12.65
CA PHE A 168 -5.21 11.18 11.67
C PHE A 168 -4.14 10.17 11.23
N LEU A 169 -3.76 10.26 9.95
CA LEU A 169 -2.67 9.51 9.35
C LEU A 169 -1.70 10.51 8.74
N LEU A 170 -0.45 10.46 9.21
CA LEU A 170 0.62 11.34 8.73
C LEU A 170 1.29 10.73 7.51
N VAL A 171 1.27 11.47 6.40
CA VAL A 171 1.94 11.12 5.15
C VAL A 171 3.22 11.96 5.02
N ARG A 172 4.35 11.29 4.80
CA ARG A 172 5.69 11.91 4.58
C ARG A 172 6.38 11.49 3.29
N GLY A 173 5.71 10.67 2.50
CA GLY A 173 6.20 10.22 1.22
C GLY A 173 5.04 9.89 0.31
N VAL A 174 5.25 9.98 -0.99
CA VAL A 174 4.27 9.64 -2.02
C VAL A 174 4.95 8.83 -3.12
N VAL A 175 4.14 8.19 -3.95
CA VAL A 175 4.55 7.61 -5.21
C VAL A 175 3.99 8.45 -6.34
N GLN A 176 4.72 8.58 -7.43
CA GLN A 176 4.29 9.31 -8.62
C GLN A 176 4.22 8.35 -9.79
N PHE A 177 3.16 8.46 -10.57
CA PHE A 177 2.96 7.74 -11.82
C PHE A 177 2.76 8.73 -12.96
N GLU A 178 3.17 8.33 -14.16
CA GLU A 178 2.58 8.91 -15.36
C GLU A 178 1.14 8.44 -15.50
N ARG A 179 0.24 9.33 -15.95
CA ARG A 179 -1.18 9.00 -16.09
C ARG A 179 -1.39 7.82 -17.05
N GLU A 180 -0.64 7.79 -18.15
CA GLU A 180 -0.70 6.70 -19.14
C GLU A 180 -0.19 5.38 -18.55
N GLU A 181 0.90 5.40 -17.78
CA GLU A 181 1.42 4.22 -17.09
C GLU A 181 0.34 3.61 -16.17
N LEU A 182 -0.25 4.41 -15.28
CA LEU A 182 -1.22 3.90 -14.32
C LEU A 182 -2.51 3.43 -15.00
N ALA A 183 -2.97 4.15 -16.02
CA ALA A 183 -4.10 3.72 -16.84
C ALA A 183 -3.82 2.37 -17.51
N ASN A 184 -2.61 2.18 -18.04
CA ASN A 184 -2.18 0.90 -18.62
C ASN A 184 -2.17 -0.22 -17.58
N MET A 185 -1.69 0.03 -16.35
CA MET A 185 -1.74 -0.97 -15.27
C MET A 185 -3.18 -1.38 -14.94
N VAL A 186 -4.10 -0.42 -14.82
CA VAL A 186 -5.52 -0.73 -14.61
C VAL A 186 -6.10 -1.52 -15.78
N SER A 187 -5.76 -1.13 -17.01
CA SER A 187 -6.21 -1.79 -18.25
C SER A 187 -5.76 -3.25 -18.35
N LYS A 188 -4.59 -3.58 -17.79
CA LYS A 188 -4.01 -4.93 -17.73
C LYS A 188 -4.51 -5.75 -16.54
N GLY A 189 -5.33 -5.16 -15.67
CA GLY A 189 -5.76 -5.82 -14.43
C GLY A 189 -4.63 -6.01 -13.43
N GLU A 190 -3.60 -5.17 -13.49
CA GLU A 190 -2.52 -5.08 -12.50
C GLU A 190 -2.92 -4.22 -11.28
N MET A 191 -3.85 -3.30 -11.51
CA MET A 191 -4.51 -2.54 -10.46
C MET A 191 -6.01 -2.53 -10.70
N MET A 192 -6.77 -2.39 -9.63
CA MET A 192 -8.21 -2.19 -9.69
C MET A 192 -8.59 -0.91 -8.96
N CYS A 193 -9.44 -0.10 -9.60
CA CYS A 193 -10.10 1.02 -8.93
C CYS A 193 -11.19 0.49 -8.01
N LEU A 194 -11.18 0.89 -6.75
CA LEU A 194 -12.22 0.53 -5.79
C LEU A 194 -13.42 1.46 -5.93
N THR A 195 -14.62 0.91 -5.79
CA THR A 195 -15.86 1.69 -5.90
C THR A 195 -16.03 2.57 -4.66
N PRO A 196 -16.17 3.90 -4.81
CA PRO A 196 -16.50 4.76 -3.70
C PRO A 196 -17.85 4.39 -3.10
N GLY A 197 -17.94 4.28 -1.77
CA GLY A 197 -19.19 3.87 -1.14
C GLY A 197 -19.07 3.56 0.34
N GLU A 198 -20.13 2.98 0.89
CA GLU A 198 -20.18 2.61 2.30
C GLU A 198 -19.18 1.51 2.66
N GLN A 199 -19.01 0.50 1.80
CA GLN A 199 -18.06 -0.59 2.02
C GLN A 199 -16.62 -0.06 2.15
N LEU A 200 -16.19 0.77 1.18
CA LEU A 200 -14.87 1.42 1.25
C LEU A 200 -14.74 2.33 2.47
N SER A 201 -15.79 3.06 2.84
CA SER A 201 -15.80 3.92 4.04
C SER A 201 -15.59 3.12 5.33
N LYS A 202 -16.15 1.91 5.42
CA LYS A 202 -15.99 1.00 6.58
C LYS A 202 -14.55 0.49 6.72
N LEU A 203 -13.74 0.56 5.67
CA LEU A 203 -12.33 0.15 5.71
C LEU A 203 -11.42 1.17 6.42
N TRP A 204 -11.77 2.47 6.37
CA TRP A 204 -10.89 3.54 6.86
C TRP A 204 -10.48 3.44 8.34
N PRO A 205 -11.38 3.13 9.29
CA PRO A 205 -10.95 2.92 10.67
C PRO A 205 -9.88 1.83 10.82
N ARG A 206 -9.94 0.77 10.00
CA ARG A 206 -8.95 -0.32 10.03
C ARG A 206 -7.61 0.09 9.42
N VAL A 207 -7.65 0.85 8.32
CA VAL A 207 -6.43 1.43 7.71
C VAL A 207 -5.70 2.32 8.71
N TRP A 208 -6.42 3.21 9.40
CA TRP A 208 -5.82 4.09 10.41
C TRP A 208 -5.26 3.30 11.59
N ALA A 209 -5.97 2.27 12.05
CA ALA A 209 -5.55 1.42 13.15
C ALA A 209 -4.20 0.71 12.91
N LEU A 210 -3.76 0.54 11.65
CA LEU A 210 -2.42 -0.01 11.34
C LEU A 210 -1.28 0.81 11.97
N THR A 211 -1.52 2.10 12.19
CA THR A 211 -0.52 3.04 12.74
C THR A 211 -0.64 3.22 14.26
N ASP A 212 -1.58 2.53 14.91
CA ASP A 212 -1.73 2.55 16.36
C ASP A 212 -0.56 1.80 17.03
N GLU A 213 -0.07 2.35 18.15
CA GLU A 213 1.05 1.77 18.89
C GLU A 213 0.70 0.53 19.72
N LYS A 214 -0.59 0.18 19.82
CA LYS A 214 -1.08 -0.87 20.72
C LYS A 214 -0.65 -2.28 20.29
N SER A 215 -0.35 -2.49 19.01
CA SER A 215 0.06 -3.80 18.52
C SER A 215 1.55 -4.04 18.76
N PRO A 216 1.95 -5.15 19.42
CA PRO A 216 3.35 -5.48 19.64
C PRO A 216 4.09 -5.77 18.33
N THR A 217 3.38 -6.23 17.30
CA THR A 217 3.90 -6.48 15.96
C THR A 217 3.38 -5.45 14.96
N VAL A 218 4.24 -5.05 14.02
CA VAL A 218 3.83 -4.23 12.87
C VAL A 218 3.11 -5.14 11.88
N SER A 219 1.91 -4.74 11.46
CA SER A 219 1.16 -5.47 10.42
C SER A 219 1.88 -5.34 9.08
N ASP A 220 1.82 -6.37 8.24
CA ASP A 220 2.27 -6.31 6.85
C ASP A 220 1.27 -5.57 5.93
N GLY A 221 0.06 -5.30 6.42
CA GLY A 221 -1.03 -4.66 5.69
C GLY A 221 -1.75 -5.56 4.68
N THR A 222 -1.43 -6.85 4.62
CA THR A 222 -2.03 -7.81 3.68
C THR A 222 -3.53 -7.98 3.93
N GLU A 223 -3.94 -8.03 5.19
CA GLU A 223 -5.37 -8.13 5.56
C GLU A 223 -6.17 -6.92 5.02
N ILE A 224 -5.65 -5.70 5.18
CA ILE A 224 -6.30 -4.48 4.71
C ILE A 224 -6.42 -4.47 3.20
N TRP A 225 -5.37 -4.89 2.49
CA TRP A 225 -5.42 -5.06 1.05
C TRP A 225 -6.49 -6.06 0.63
N TRP A 226 -6.54 -7.23 1.25
CA TRP A 226 -7.52 -8.27 0.94
C TRP A 226 -8.96 -7.80 1.19
N LEU A 227 -9.21 -7.08 2.28
CA LEU A 227 -10.52 -6.48 2.56
C LEU A 227 -10.89 -5.43 1.49
N ALA A 228 -9.90 -4.66 1.03
CA ALA A 228 -10.11 -3.65 -0.01
C ALA A 228 -10.50 -4.29 -1.34
N THR A 229 -9.94 -5.45 -1.71
CA THR A 229 -10.34 -6.16 -2.95
C THR A 229 -11.76 -6.71 -2.89
N GLN A 230 -12.38 -6.79 -1.70
CA GLN A 230 -13.79 -7.14 -1.55
C GLN A 230 -14.72 -5.94 -1.74
N CYS A 231 -14.21 -4.70 -1.81
CA CYS A 231 -15.02 -3.49 -1.97
C CYS A 231 -15.43 -3.24 -3.45
N VAL A 232 -15.68 -4.31 -4.20
CA VAL A 232 -15.88 -4.27 -5.65
C VAL A 232 -17.31 -4.71 -5.95
N GLY A 233 -18.17 -3.75 -6.27
CA GLY A 233 -19.57 -3.97 -6.61
C GLY A 233 -20.56 -3.28 -5.65
N ASP A 234 -21.68 -2.83 -6.19
CA ASP A 234 -22.77 -2.18 -5.44
C ASP A 234 -23.78 -3.18 -4.84
N ASP A 235 -23.56 -4.50 -5.01
CA ASP A 235 -24.51 -5.51 -4.57
C ASP A 235 -24.39 -5.78 -3.07
N ASP A 236 -25.23 -5.08 -2.30
CA ASP A 236 -25.35 -5.09 -0.84
C ASP A 236 -25.83 -6.46 -0.26
N SER A 237 -25.97 -7.50 -1.10
CA SER A 237 -26.69 -8.73 -0.77
C SER A 237 -25.90 -10.04 -0.90
N THR A 238 -24.63 -10.01 -1.32
CA THR A 238 -23.84 -11.25 -1.49
C THR A 238 -22.86 -11.42 -0.34
N GLU A 239 -23.08 -12.41 0.54
CA GLU A 239 -22.06 -12.88 1.49
C GLU A 239 -20.81 -13.28 0.71
N MET A 240 -19.81 -12.40 0.70
CA MET A 240 -18.56 -12.61 -0.01
C MET A 240 -17.73 -13.68 0.70
N THR A 241 -17.84 -14.92 0.23
CA THR A 241 -16.91 -16.01 0.55
C THR A 241 -15.96 -16.22 -0.63
N PHE A 242 -14.99 -15.32 -0.77
CA PHE A 242 -13.85 -15.52 -1.65
C PHE A 242 -12.63 -15.96 -0.85
N SER A 243 -12.13 -17.16 -1.14
CA SER A 243 -10.81 -17.58 -0.67
C SER A 243 -9.76 -16.62 -1.22
N ALA A 244 -8.82 -16.19 -0.37
CA ALA A 244 -7.70 -15.38 -0.81
C ALA A 244 -7.00 -16.08 -2.01
N PRO A 245 -6.69 -15.37 -3.11
CA PRO A 245 -6.00 -15.97 -4.24
C PRO A 245 -4.68 -16.59 -3.78
N ALA A 246 -4.30 -17.72 -4.37
CA ALA A 246 -3.02 -18.36 -4.10
C ALA A 246 -1.91 -17.35 -4.37
N THR A 247 -1.13 -17.02 -3.34
CA THR A 247 -0.08 -16.00 -3.44
C THR A 247 1.14 -16.58 -4.14
N SER A 248 1.91 -15.72 -4.81
CA SER A 248 3.24 -16.09 -5.28
C SER A 248 4.18 -16.08 -4.07
N ASP A 249 4.66 -17.26 -3.66
CA ASP A 249 5.61 -17.42 -2.54
C ASP A 249 6.81 -16.47 -2.68
N LEU A 250 7.28 -16.23 -3.91
CA LEU A 250 8.42 -15.36 -4.19
C LEU A 250 8.15 -13.87 -3.91
N ALA A 251 6.96 -13.38 -4.26
CA ALA A 251 6.61 -11.98 -4.04
C ALA A 251 6.35 -11.72 -2.55
N ASP A 252 5.79 -12.70 -1.85
CA ASP A 252 5.59 -12.62 -0.40
C ASP A 252 6.93 -12.71 0.35
N ASP A 253 7.84 -13.58 -0.08
CA ASP A 253 9.23 -13.64 0.42
C ASP A 253 9.95 -12.29 0.20
N ALA A 254 9.83 -11.72 -1.00
CA ALA A 254 10.46 -10.44 -1.34
C ALA A 254 9.87 -9.27 -0.53
N LEU A 255 8.54 -9.25 -0.31
CA LEU A 255 7.90 -8.27 0.57
C LEU A 255 8.37 -8.43 2.01
N GLN A 256 8.51 -9.66 2.51
CA GLN A 256 9.00 -9.91 3.86
C GLN A 256 10.44 -9.42 4.04
N GLU A 257 11.31 -9.66 3.05
CA GLU A 257 12.69 -9.15 3.05
C GLU A 257 12.72 -7.61 2.99
N TRP A 258 11.87 -7.03 2.14
CA TRP A 258 11.71 -5.59 2.05
C TRP A 258 11.25 -4.98 3.39
N LEU A 259 10.23 -5.54 4.03
CA LEU A 259 9.76 -5.12 5.35
C LEU A 259 10.85 -5.25 6.42
N THR A 260 11.68 -6.28 6.33
CA THR A 260 12.82 -6.50 7.24
C THR A 260 13.83 -5.35 7.15
N HIS A 261 14.13 -4.84 5.95
CA HIS A 261 15.00 -3.68 5.79
C HIS A 261 14.44 -2.40 6.44
N PHE A 262 13.13 -2.15 6.33
CA PHE A 262 12.51 -0.94 6.89
C PHE A 262 12.25 -1.01 8.40
N THR A 263 12.10 -2.22 8.95
CA THR A 263 12.00 -2.44 10.40
C THR A 263 13.37 -2.40 11.07
N GLN A 264 14.40 -3.01 10.49
CA GLN A 264 15.69 -3.20 11.18
C GLN A 264 16.66 -2.02 11.11
N ASN A 265 16.59 -1.17 10.08
CA ASN A 265 17.63 -0.17 9.82
C ASN A 265 17.73 0.95 10.89
N LYS A 266 16.69 1.22 11.70
CA LYS A 266 16.79 2.22 12.77
C LYS A 266 17.59 1.76 14.00
N SER A 267 17.61 0.46 14.29
CA SER A 267 18.32 -0.06 15.48
C SER A 267 19.84 0.09 15.42
N LYS A 268 20.41 0.17 14.20
CA LYS A 268 21.86 0.25 13.97
C LYS A 268 22.38 1.68 13.94
N ASP A 269 21.58 2.66 13.52
CA ASP A 269 22.03 4.05 13.42
C ASP A 269 21.97 4.79 14.78
N GLU A 270 21.06 4.41 15.68
CA GLU A 270 21.05 4.94 17.06
C GLU A 270 22.26 4.52 17.90
N ASN A 271 22.92 3.41 17.54
CA ASN A 271 24.14 2.93 18.20
C ASN A 271 25.44 3.53 17.66
N LYS A 272 25.38 4.33 16.59
CA LYS A 272 26.56 5.02 16.02
C LYS A 272 26.66 6.51 16.40
N SER A 273 25.68 7.04 17.12
CA SER A 273 25.65 8.45 17.57
C SER A 273 25.84 8.62 19.09
N LYS A 274 26.44 7.63 19.76
CA LYS A 274 26.95 7.74 21.14
C LYS A 274 28.45 7.56 21.13
#